data_AF-A0A355RGA1-F1
#
_entry.id   AF-A0A355RGA1-F1
#
_cell.length_a   1.000
_cell.length_b   1.000
_cell.length_c   1.000
_cell.angle_alpha   90.00
_cell.angle_beta   90.00
_cell.angle_gamma   90.00
#
_symmetry.space_group_name_H-M   'P 1'
#
loop_
_entity.id
_entity.type
_entity.pdbx_description
1 polymer ?
#
loop_
_entity_poly.entity_id
_entity_poly.type
_entity_poly.pdbx_seq_one_letter_code
_entity_poly.pdbx_strand_id
1 'polypeptide(L)'
;MLRVCRRKMRVALTIIEQIARARTDLRMGVPVILSTGPAQTLLVPIETLSQARLDQMIASKHPLHMVLTKQRAETLKIAAYDGDLARLALPADRNLAWLRSLANPVDDLSIPLKGPFQTLRGGEVQLDRIALNLVKSAHLLPAALMASLPGSISGPDLAMLTHLNAQQAKPFLEAQSVLSSVAAAHIPTAPAANTRLHVFRPDDGGEEHYGLEIGLLDRAQPVLVRLHSACFTGDVLGSLKCDCGPQLQGALQQMGQEGAGT
;
A
#
# COMPACT_ATOMS: atom_id res chain seq x y z
N MET A 1 42.73 36.76 3.01
CA MET A 1 41.51 36.37 2.26
C MET A 1 41.01 35.02 2.81
N LEU A 2 40.21 35.04 3.88
CA LEU A 2 39.68 33.81 4.49
C LEU A 2 38.60 33.21 3.59
N ARG A 3 38.85 32.02 3.04
CA ARG A 3 37.83 31.18 2.40
C ARG A 3 36.87 30.68 3.46
N VAL A 4 35.72 31.35 3.60
CA VAL A 4 34.58 30.83 4.35
C VAL A 4 34.05 29.62 3.57
N CYS A 5 34.43 28.42 3.98
CA CYS A 5 33.81 27.18 3.54
C CYS A 5 32.38 27.16 4.12
N ARG A 6 31.42 27.73 3.39
CA ARG A 6 29.99 27.58 3.71
C ARG A 6 29.64 26.10 3.55
N ARG A 7 29.61 25.35 4.66
CA ARG A 7 28.96 24.03 4.71
C ARG A 7 27.52 24.24 4.27
N LYS A 8 27.18 23.86 3.03
CA LYS A 8 25.79 23.85 2.56
C LYS A 8 25.03 22.86 3.44
N MET A 9 24.17 23.36 4.31
CA MET A 9 23.20 22.54 5.04
C MET A 9 22.33 21.82 4.00
N ARG A 10 22.43 20.49 3.93
CA ARG A 10 21.60 19.65 3.05
C ARG A 10 20.63 18.89 3.93
N VAL A 11 19.49 19.51 4.23
CA VAL A 11 18.33 18.78 4.73
C VAL A 11 17.69 18.14 3.50
N ALA A 12 17.76 16.82 3.39
CA ALA A 12 17.20 16.05 2.29
C ALA A 12 16.41 14.88 2.87
N LEU A 13 15.34 14.48 2.18
CA LEU A 13 14.50 13.38 2.63
C LEU A 13 15.28 12.07 2.57
N THR A 14 15.20 11.29 3.64
CA THR A 14 15.64 9.88 3.64
C THR A 14 14.76 9.06 2.70
N ILE A 15 15.22 7.86 2.32
CA ILE A 15 14.41 6.98 1.46
C ILE A 15 13.08 6.60 2.10
N ILE A 16 13.05 6.41 3.42
CA ILE A 16 11.85 6.10 4.19
C ILE A 16 10.87 7.27 4.13
N GLU A 17 11.34 8.50 4.36
CA GLU A 17 10.50 9.71 4.26
C GLU A 17 9.98 9.92 2.83
N GLN A 18 10.77 9.58 1.80
CA GLN A 18 10.32 9.61 0.41
C GLN A 18 9.24 8.56 0.14
N ILE A 19 9.38 7.35 0.66
CA ILE A 19 8.35 6.29 0.55
C ILE A 19 7.07 6.74 1.27
N ALA A 20 7.17 7.26 2.50
CA ALA A 20 6.02 7.75 3.25
C ALA A 20 5.28 8.85 2.50
N ARG A 21 6.01 9.81 1.91
CA ARG A 21 5.43 10.83 1.03
C ARG A 21 4.77 10.23 -0.20
N ALA A 22 5.44 9.29 -0.87
CA ALA A 22 4.91 8.61 -2.05
C ALA A 22 3.59 7.88 -1.73
N ARG A 23 3.47 7.19 -0.59
CA ARG A 23 2.21 6.54 -0.17
C ARG A 23 1.07 7.55 -0.07
N THR A 24 1.31 8.69 0.59
CA THR A 24 0.31 9.76 0.73
C THR A 24 -0.08 10.35 -0.63
N ASP A 25 0.90 10.63 -1.49
CA ASP A 25 0.67 11.12 -2.85
C ASP A 25 -0.23 10.16 -3.65
N LEU A 26 0.09 8.86 -3.61
CA LEU A 26 -0.71 7.83 -4.30
C LEU A 26 -2.14 7.75 -3.77
N ARG A 27 -2.35 7.84 -2.45
CA ARG A 27 -3.70 7.89 -1.82
C ARG A 27 -4.50 9.12 -2.26
N MET A 28 -3.83 10.22 -2.58
CA MET A 28 -4.45 11.45 -3.09
C MET A 28 -4.61 11.46 -4.62
N GLY A 29 -4.21 10.40 -5.32
CA GLY A 29 -4.23 10.34 -6.79
C GLY A 29 -3.17 11.24 -7.45
N VAL A 30 -2.11 11.57 -6.70
CA VAL A 30 -0.91 12.26 -7.21
C VAL A 30 0.05 11.20 -7.77
N PRO A 31 0.47 11.32 -9.04
CA PRO A 31 1.43 10.39 -9.63
C PRO A 31 2.79 10.41 -8.93
N VAL A 32 3.46 9.27 -8.91
CA VAL A 32 4.84 9.14 -8.42
C VAL A 32 5.74 8.72 -9.57
N ILE A 33 6.95 9.27 -9.64
CA ILE A 33 7.95 8.85 -10.62
C ILE A 33 8.87 7.82 -9.95
N LEU A 34 8.92 6.62 -10.51
CA LEU A 34 9.90 5.60 -10.13
C LEU A 34 11.07 5.62 -11.12
N SER A 35 12.29 5.51 -10.60
CA SER A 35 13.52 5.51 -11.40
C SER A 35 14.44 4.35 -11.06
N THR A 36 15.07 3.76 -12.07
CA THR A 36 16.09 2.70 -11.94
C THR A 36 17.19 2.95 -12.97
N GLY A 37 18.34 3.48 -12.54
CA GLY A 37 19.38 3.94 -13.48
C GLY A 37 18.82 4.96 -14.48
N PRO A 38 18.90 4.72 -15.81
CA PRO A 38 18.37 5.62 -16.83
C PRO A 38 16.85 5.48 -17.06
N ALA A 39 16.22 4.41 -16.58
CA ALA A 39 14.81 4.16 -16.81
C ALA A 39 13.93 4.88 -15.80
N GLN A 40 12.85 5.50 -16.28
CA GLN A 40 11.87 6.19 -15.46
C GLN A 40 10.45 5.80 -15.87
N THR A 41 9.54 5.77 -14.90
CA THR A 41 8.12 5.57 -15.18
C THR A 41 7.25 6.39 -14.24
N LEU A 42 6.16 6.91 -14.79
CA LEU A 42 5.09 7.53 -14.03
C LEU A 42 4.14 6.43 -13.55
N LEU A 43 3.92 6.36 -12.24
CA LEU A 43 3.01 5.44 -11.56
C LEU A 43 1.76 6.18 -11.09
N VAL A 44 0.59 5.67 -11.45
CA VAL A 44 -0.70 6.06 -10.86
C VAL A 44 -1.50 4.81 -10.46
N PRO A 45 -1.97 4.66 -9.21
CA PRO A 45 -2.82 3.55 -8.82
C PRO A 45 -4.17 3.64 -9.53
N ILE A 46 -4.72 2.51 -9.97
CA ILE A 46 -6.01 2.51 -10.70
C ILE A 46 -7.16 2.95 -9.80
N GLU A 47 -7.09 2.66 -8.50
CA GLU A 47 -8.11 3.05 -7.52
C GLU A 47 -8.28 4.57 -7.43
N THR A 48 -7.17 5.31 -7.37
CA THR A 48 -7.16 6.77 -7.21
C THR A 48 -7.03 7.53 -8.52
N LEU A 49 -6.91 6.82 -9.65
CA LEU A 49 -6.87 7.41 -10.99
C LEU A 49 -8.18 8.14 -11.30
N SER A 50 -8.07 9.40 -11.71
CA SER A 50 -9.19 10.22 -12.19
C SER A 50 -9.25 10.27 -13.71
N GLN A 51 -10.42 10.62 -14.26
CA GLN A 51 -10.59 10.73 -15.73
C GLN A 51 -9.67 11.80 -16.31
N ALA A 52 -9.59 12.98 -15.68
CA ALA A 52 -8.70 14.06 -16.11
C ALA A 52 -7.23 13.62 -16.15
N ARG A 53 -6.79 12.80 -15.20
CA ARG A 53 -5.42 12.27 -15.17
C ARG A 53 -5.19 11.25 -16.28
N LEU A 54 -6.14 10.35 -16.50
CA LEU A 54 -6.08 9.38 -17.59
C LEU A 54 -5.96 10.11 -18.94
N ASP A 55 -6.77 11.15 -19.17
CA ASP A 55 -6.74 11.95 -20.39
C ASP A 55 -5.37 12.63 -20.59
N GLN A 56 -4.78 13.18 -19.52
CA GLN A 56 -3.42 13.74 -19.55
C GLN A 56 -2.37 12.69 -19.91
N MET A 57 -2.45 11.49 -19.33
CA MET A 57 -1.51 10.40 -19.61
C MET A 57 -1.64 9.92 -21.05
N ILE A 58 -2.86 9.79 -21.59
CA ILE A 58 -3.10 9.43 -22.99
C ILE A 58 -2.58 10.53 -23.92
N ALA A 59 -2.84 11.80 -23.61
CA ALA A 59 -2.40 12.95 -24.41
C ALA A 59 -0.88 13.09 -24.47
N SER A 60 -0.15 12.60 -23.45
CA SER A 60 1.31 12.60 -23.43
C SER A 60 1.95 11.73 -24.51
N LYS A 61 1.20 10.77 -25.08
CA LYS A 61 1.67 9.78 -26.07
C LYS A 61 2.84 8.91 -25.59
N HIS A 62 3.16 8.91 -24.30
CA HIS A 62 4.09 7.95 -23.75
C HIS A 62 3.48 6.55 -23.75
N PRO A 63 4.29 5.48 -23.92
CA PRO A 63 3.80 4.11 -23.83
C PRO A 63 3.13 3.87 -22.47
N LEU A 64 1.85 3.49 -22.51
CA LEU A 64 1.05 3.18 -21.34
C LEU A 64 0.82 1.68 -21.21
N HIS A 65 0.92 1.17 -19.98
CA HIS A 65 0.50 -0.18 -19.66
C HIS A 65 -0.10 -0.25 -18.26
N MET A 66 -1.05 -1.16 -18.09
CA MET A 66 -1.62 -1.48 -16.78
C MET A 66 -0.85 -2.66 -16.18
N VAL A 67 -0.60 -2.61 -14.88
CA VAL A 67 0.04 -3.68 -14.11
C VAL A 67 -0.94 -4.23 -13.09
N LEU A 68 -1.02 -5.56 -13.00
CA LEU A 68 -1.86 -6.31 -12.06
C LEU A 68 -1.00 -7.34 -11.31
N THR A 69 -1.36 -7.66 -10.07
CA THR A 69 -0.80 -8.83 -9.39
C THR A 69 -1.17 -10.11 -10.12
N LYS A 70 -0.33 -11.16 -9.97
CA LYS A 70 -0.64 -12.51 -10.45
C LYS A 70 -2.03 -12.99 -10.01
N GLN A 71 -2.36 -12.83 -8.73
CA GLN A 71 -3.63 -13.31 -8.17
C GLN A 71 -4.82 -12.64 -8.88
N ARG A 72 -4.73 -11.32 -9.12
CA ARG A 72 -5.78 -10.60 -9.83
C ARG A 72 -5.87 -11.03 -11.29
N ALA A 73 -4.73 -11.22 -11.95
CA ALA A 73 -4.65 -11.70 -13.32
C ALA A 73 -5.27 -13.10 -13.48
N GLU A 74 -5.00 -14.02 -12.56
CA GLU A 74 -5.54 -15.39 -12.58
C GLU A 74 -7.07 -15.42 -12.45
N THR A 75 -7.65 -14.59 -11.57
CA THR A 75 -9.10 -14.42 -11.46
C THR A 75 -9.72 -13.97 -12.79
N LEU A 76 -9.05 -13.05 -13.48
CA LEU A 76 -9.49 -12.49 -14.76
C LEU A 76 -9.10 -13.35 -15.98
N LYS A 77 -8.46 -14.51 -15.77
CA LYS A 77 -7.94 -15.40 -16.83
C LYS A 77 -6.94 -14.70 -17.76
N ILE A 78 -6.12 -13.82 -17.19
CA ILE A 78 -5.04 -13.10 -17.85
C ILE A 78 -3.72 -13.84 -17.61
N ALA A 79 -2.94 -14.04 -18.67
CA ALA A 79 -1.63 -14.67 -18.57
C ALA A 79 -0.59 -13.74 -17.91
N ALA A 80 0.03 -14.21 -16.83
CA ALA A 80 1.11 -13.53 -16.11
C ALA A 80 2.49 -14.07 -16.55
N TYR A 81 2.99 -13.60 -17.70
CA TYR A 81 4.26 -14.10 -18.28
C TYR A 81 5.50 -13.77 -17.44
N ASP A 82 5.43 -12.73 -16.61
CA ASP A 82 6.55 -12.26 -15.79
C ASP A 82 6.62 -12.98 -14.41
N GLY A 83 5.74 -13.96 -14.18
CA GLY A 83 5.73 -14.85 -13.02
C GLY A 83 4.89 -14.36 -11.85
N ASP A 84 5.08 -13.11 -11.42
CA ASP A 84 4.46 -12.51 -10.22
C ASP A 84 3.48 -11.37 -10.52
N LEU A 85 3.44 -10.90 -11.76
CA LEU A 85 2.54 -9.86 -12.24
C LEU A 85 2.11 -10.10 -13.69
N ALA A 86 1.06 -9.40 -14.11
CA ALA A 86 0.64 -9.30 -15.50
C ALA A 86 0.69 -7.84 -15.94
N ARG A 87 1.15 -7.62 -17.18
CA ARG A 87 1.16 -6.30 -17.84
C ARG A 87 0.22 -6.33 -19.03
N LEU A 88 -0.64 -5.33 -19.11
CA LEU A 88 -1.64 -5.18 -20.17
C LEU A 88 -1.36 -3.92 -20.96
N ALA A 89 -1.35 -4.03 -22.28
CA ALA A 89 -1.43 -2.87 -23.15
C ALA A 89 -2.76 -2.14 -22.91
N LEU A 90 -2.75 -0.82 -22.94
CA LEU A 90 -3.97 -0.02 -22.87
C LEU A 90 -4.56 0.14 -24.29
N PRO A 91 -5.73 -0.46 -24.60
CA PRO A 91 -6.35 -0.28 -25.91
C PRO A 91 -6.98 1.12 -26.04
N ALA A 92 -6.96 1.69 -27.24
CA ALA A 92 -7.40 3.07 -27.49
C ALA A 92 -8.89 3.33 -27.23
N ASP A 93 -9.73 2.28 -27.24
CA ASP A 93 -11.18 2.34 -27.04
C ASP A 93 -11.60 2.16 -25.57
N ARG A 94 -10.64 1.94 -24.64
CA ARG A 94 -10.95 1.65 -23.23
C ARG A 94 -10.87 2.90 -22.36
N ASN A 95 -11.78 2.98 -21.40
CA ASN A 95 -11.96 4.11 -20.49
C ASN A 95 -11.58 3.75 -19.05
N LEU A 96 -11.68 4.73 -18.14
CA LEU A 96 -11.39 4.55 -16.73
C LEU A 96 -12.26 3.48 -16.05
N ALA A 97 -13.53 3.36 -16.45
CA ALA A 97 -14.43 2.34 -15.90
C ALA A 97 -13.93 0.92 -16.21
N TRP A 98 -13.42 0.68 -17.42
CA TRP A 98 -12.81 -0.59 -17.77
C TRP A 98 -11.59 -0.88 -16.89
N LEU A 99 -10.66 0.08 -16.74
CA LEU A 99 -9.49 -0.07 -15.87
C LEU A 99 -9.88 -0.41 -14.42
N ARG A 100 -10.85 0.30 -13.86
CA ARG A 100 -11.36 0.04 -12.51
C ARG A 100 -12.00 -1.34 -12.38
N SER A 101 -12.73 -1.79 -13.40
CA SER A 101 -13.31 -3.14 -13.41
C SER A 101 -12.25 -4.24 -13.40
N LEU A 102 -11.05 -3.97 -13.92
CA LEU A 102 -9.92 -4.90 -13.85
C LEU A 102 -9.19 -4.84 -12.52
N ALA A 103 -9.17 -3.72 -11.82
CA ALA A 103 -8.52 -3.59 -10.52
C ALA A 103 -9.41 -4.08 -9.37
N ASN A 104 -10.69 -3.75 -9.39
CA ASN A 104 -11.62 -3.98 -8.29
C ASN A 104 -12.44 -5.29 -8.49
N PRO A 105 -12.35 -6.26 -7.56
CA PRO A 105 -13.08 -7.53 -7.67
C PRO A 105 -14.59 -7.44 -7.37
N VAL A 106 -15.08 -6.33 -6.80
CA VAL A 106 -16.48 -6.20 -6.34
C VAL A 106 -17.49 -6.53 -7.44
N ASP A 107 -17.22 -6.13 -8.67
CA ASP A 107 -18.12 -6.29 -9.82
C ASP A 107 -17.72 -7.44 -10.77
N ASP A 108 -16.91 -8.40 -10.32
CA ASP A 108 -16.48 -9.51 -11.18
C ASP A 108 -17.64 -10.40 -11.62
N LEU A 109 -18.60 -10.65 -10.72
CA LEU A 109 -19.76 -11.50 -11.02
C LEU A 109 -20.79 -10.81 -11.91
N SER A 110 -20.88 -9.47 -11.85
CA SER A 110 -21.82 -8.70 -12.66
C SER A 110 -21.29 -8.38 -14.06
N ILE A 111 -19.97 -8.41 -14.28
CA ILE A 111 -19.33 -8.11 -15.56
C ILE A 111 -18.39 -9.26 -15.96
N PRO A 112 -18.91 -10.38 -16.50
CA PRO A 112 -18.12 -11.60 -16.70
C PRO A 112 -17.11 -11.52 -17.86
N LEU A 113 -17.37 -10.70 -18.89
CA LEU A 113 -16.53 -10.61 -20.09
C LEU A 113 -15.81 -9.25 -20.13
N LYS A 114 -14.55 -9.23 -19.68
CA LYS A 114 -13.72 -8.01 -19.61
C LYS A 114 -12.61 -7.94 -20.67
N GLY A 115 -12.38 -9.03 -21.40
CA GLY A 115 -11.40 -9.16 -22.49
C GLY A 115 -11.95 -8.81 -23.88
N PRO A 116 -11.20 -9.08 -24.95
CA PRO A 116 -9.88 -9.73 -24.96
C PRO A 116 -8.77 -8.84 -24.38
N PHE A 117 -7.74 -9.47 -23.81
CA PHE A 117 -6.61 -8.78 -23.21
C PHE A 117 -5.35 -8.92 -24.07
N GLN A 118 -4.66 -7.81 -24.29
CA GLN A 118 -3.33 -7.82 -24.89
C GLN A 118 -2.27 -7.77 -23.79
N THR A 119 -1.71 -8.94 -23.49
CA THR A 119 -0.67 -9.11 -22.47
C THR A 119 0.71 -8.84 -23.05
N LEU A 120 1.49 -7.99 -22.38
CA LEU A 120 2.85 -7.66 -22.78
C LEU A 120 3.83 -8.77 -22.37
N ARG A 121 4.90 -8.92 -23.15
CA ARG A 121 5.95 -9.94 -22.93
C ARG A 121 7.33 -9.31 -23.12
N GLY A 122 8.31 -9.79 -22.36
CA GLY A 122 9.69 -9.29 -22.45
C GLY A 122 9.88 -7.88 -21.90
N GLY A 123 11.09 -7.35 -22.01
CA GLY A 123 11.47 -6.07 -21.40
C GLY A 123 11.73 -6.16 -19.89
N GLU A 124 12.13 -5.04 -19.30
CA GLU A 124 12.38 -4.95 -17.86
C GLU A 124 11.09 -4.73 -17.07
N VAL A 125 10.95 -5.41 -15.94
CA VAL A 125 9.73 -5.40 -15.11
C VAL A 125 10.00 -4.96 -13.67
N GLN A 126 11.23 -4.51 -13.36
CA GLN A 126 11.61 -4.15 -12.01
C GLN A 126 10.80 -2.96 -11.48
N LEU A 127 10.57 -1.94 -12.32
CA LEU A 127 9.74 -0.81 -11.96
C LEU A 127 8.28 -1.20 -11.73
N ASP A 128 7.76 -2.16 -12.51
CA ASP A 128 6.39 -2.67 -12.36
C ASP A 128 6.18 -3.41 -11.03
N ARG A 129 7.15 -4.25 -10.65
CA ARG A 129 7.13 -4.94 -9.35
C ARG A 129 7.17 -3.96 -8.19
N ILE A 130 8.08 -2.99 -8.25
CA ILE A 130 8.26 -1.98 -7.20
C ILE A 130 7.02 -1.08 -7.13
N ALA A 131 6.41 -0.74 -8.27
CA ALA A 131 5.14 -0.04 -8.32
C ALA A 131 4.03 -0.80 -7.59
N LEU A 132 3.85 -2.10 -7.86
CA LEU A 132 2.86 -2.90 -7.14
C LEU A 132 3.14 -2.98 -5.64
N ASN A 133 4.40 -3.11 -5.22
CA ASN A 133 4.74 -3.13 -3.79
C ASN A 133 4.48 -1.77 -3.14
N LEU A 134 4.79 -0.67 -3.82
CA LEU A 134 4.51 0.68 -3.33
C LEU A 134 3.00 0.92 -3.21
N VAL A 135 2.20 0.54 -4.22
CA VAL A 135 0.73 0.63 -4.20
C VAL A 135 0.15 -0.19 -3.04
N LYS A 136 0.65 -1.42 -2.82
CA LYS A 136 0.25 -2.26 -1.68
C LYS A 136 0.60 -1.62 -0.34
N SER A 137 1.81 -1.08 -0.21
CA SER A 137 2.25 -0.38 1.00
C SER A 137 1.40 0.86 1.30
N ALA A 138 0.80 1.46 0.27
CA ALA A 138 -0.17 2.55 0.41
C ALA A 138 -1.59 2.08 0.76
N HIS A 139 -1.83 0.77 0.96
CA HIS A 139 -3.15 0.17 1.22
C HIS A 139 -4.19 0.45 0.12
N LEU A 140 -3.73 0.53 -1.13
CA LEU A 140 -4.59 0.65 -2.31
C LEU A 140 -4.71 -0.71 -3.01
N LEU A 141 -5.76 -0.88 -3.83
CA LEU A 141 -5.92 -2.01 -4.72
C LEU A 141 -4.64 -2.17 -5.55
N PRO A 142 -4.04 -3.38 -5.58
CA PRO A 142 -2.71 -3.60 -6.13
C PRO A 142 -2.73 -3.67 -7.67
N ALA A 143 -3.08 -2.55 -8.28
CA ALA A 143 -3.21 -2.33 -9.70
C ALA A 143 -2.79 -0.89 -10.05
N ALA A 144 -2.00 -0.74 -11.10
CA ALA A 144 -1.44 0.56 -11.48
C ALA A 144 -1.51 0.80 -12.99
N LEU A 145 -1.67 2.06 -13.40
CA LEU A 145 -1.37 2.54 -14.74
C LEU A 145 0.04 3.14 -14.74
N MET A 146 0.85 2.68 -15.68
CA MET A 146 2.26 3.04 -15.84
C MET A 146 2.44 3.80 -17.14
N ALA A 147 3.27 4.84 -17.14
CA ALA A 147 3.74 5.50 -18.36
C ALA A 147 5.27 5.45 -18.42
N SER A 148 5.83 4.91 -19.51
CA SER A 148 7.28 4.88 -19.71
C SER A 148 7.80 6.26 -20.08
N LEU A 149 8.68 6.83 -19.25
CA LEU A 149 9.26 8.15 -19.47
C LEU A 149 10.71 8.01 -19.98
N PRO A 150 11.13 8.74 -21.02
CA PRO A 150 12.55 8.85 -21.34
C PRO A 150 13.32 9.44 -20.15
N GLY A 151 14.54 8.95 -19.90
CA GLY A 151 15.30 9.23 -18.67
C GLY A 151 15.67 10.69 -18.39
N SER A 152 15.35 11.61 -19.29
CA SER A 152 15.64 13.05 -19.18
C SER A 152 14.41 13.94 -19.16
N ILE A 153 13.19 13.41 -18.95
CA ILE A 153 12.02 14.31 -18.89
C ILE A 153 12.11 15.17 -17.63
N SER A 154 12.35 16.45 -17.86
CA SER A 154 12.25 17.51 -16.87
C SER A 154 11.21 18.52 -17.36
N GLY A 155 10.23 18.81 -16.51
CA GLY A 155 9.26 19.88 -16.70
C GLY A 155 8.83 20.39 -15.32
N PRO A 156 8.34 21.64 -15.22
CA PRO A 156 7.94 22.22 -13.93
C PRO A 156 6.92 21.35 -13.20
N ASP A 157 5.98 20.74 -13.93
CA ASP A 157 4.94 19.89 -13.36
C ASP A 157 5.50 18.56 -12.82
N LEU A 158 6.41 17.92 -13.57
CA LEU A 158 7.04 16.66 -13.15
C LEU A 158 8.05 16.85 -12.03
N ALA A 159 8.65 18.04 -11.92
CA ALA A 159 9.57 18.38 -10.84
C ALA A 159 8.87 18.47 -9.48
N MET A 160 7.55 18.70 -9.45
CA MET A 160 6.75 18.78 -8.23
C MET A 160 6.27 17.41 -7.73
N LEU A 161 6.34 16.38 -8.57
CA LEU A 161 5.96 15.02 -8.18
C LEU A 161 6.99 14.41 -7.25
N THR A 162 6.58 13.40 -6.48
CA THR A 162 7.54 12.60 -5.71
C THR A 162 8.35 11.72 -6.66
N HIS A 163 9.67 11.85 -6.60
CA HIS A 163 10.63 11.00 -7.32
C HIS A 163 11.21 9.99 -6.34
N LEU A 164 11.09 8.71 -6.67
CA LEU A 164 11.57 7.62 -5.84
C LEU A 164 12.58 6.78 -6.63
N ASN A 165 13.77 6.59 -6.07
CA ASN A 165 14.72 5.62 -6.60
C ASN A 165 14.24 4.22 -6.23
N ALA A 166 13.90 3.44 -7.25
CA ALA A 166 13.29 2.13 -7.08
C ALA A 166 14.26 1.13 -6.42
N GLN A 167 15.55 1.16 -6.78
CA GLN A 167 16.56 0.26 -6.21
C GLN A 167 16.79 0.52 -4.71
N GLN A 168 16.77 1.79 -4.30
CA GLN A 168 16.90 2.19 -2.90
C GLN A 168 15.62 1.91 -2.11
N ALA A 169 14.46 2.09 -2.72
CA ALA A 169 13.18 1.87 -2.05
C ALA A 169 12.84 0.39 -1.83
N LYS A 170 13.22 -0.48 -2.78
CA LYS A 170 12.92 -1.91 -2.78
C LYS A 170 13.10 -2.60 -1.41
N PRO A 171 14.27 -2.54 -0.74
CA PRO A 171 14.45 -3.24 0.54
C PRO A 171 13.48 -2.77 1.63
N PHE A 172 13.09 -1.49 1.64
CA PHE A 172 12.15 -0.94 2.62
C PHE A 172 10.69 -1.27 2.30
N LEU A 173 10.36 -1.48 1.02
CA LEU A 173 9.04 -1.93 0.60
C LEU A 173 8.83 -3.44 0.80
N GLU A 174 9.92 -4.21 0.88
CA GLU A 174 9.90 -5.67 1.10
C GLU A 174 10.10 -6.06 2.57
N ALA A 175 10.70 -5.19 3.37
CA ALA A 175 10.91 -5.40 4.79
C ALA A 175 9.64 -5.11 5.61
N GLN A 176 9.54 -5.78 6.77
CA GLN A 176 8.58 -5.41 7.80
C GLN A 176 9.12 -4.20 8.57
N SER A 177 8.27 -3.21 8.81
CA SER A 177 8.63 -2.00 9.55
C SER A 177 8.96 -2.34 11.00
N VAL A 178 9.97 -1.68 11.56
CA VAL A 178 10.37 -1.91 12.95
C VAL A 178 9.39 -1.16 13.85
N LEU A 179 8.77 -1.89 14.78
CA LEU A 179 7.82 -1.35 15.72
C LEU A 179 8.52 -0.86 16.99
N SER A 180 8.35 0.42 17.31
CA SER A 180 8.81 1.01 18.56
C SER A 180 7.64 1.14 19.55
N SER A 181 7.82 0.66 20.78
CA SER A 181 6.86 0.93 21.86
C SER A 181 6.90 2.42 22.21
N VAL A 182 5.78 3.13 22.02
CA VAL A 182 5.70 4.59 22.23
C VAL A 182 4.85 4.99 23.42
N ALA A 183 3.87 4.18 23.81
CA ALA A 183 3.04 4.43 24.98
C ALA A 183 2.51 3.12 25.57
N ALA A 184 2.27 3.12 26.88
CA ALA A 184 1.52 2.06 27.55
C ALA A 184 0.69 2.64 28.70
N ALA A 185 -0.56 2.18 28.85
CA ALA A 185 -1.48 2.66 29.86
C ALA A 185 -2.34 1.53 30.41
N HIS A 186 -2.72 1.64 31.69
CA HIS A 186 -3.72 0.76 32.28
C HIS A 186 -5.12 1.24 31.87
N ILE A 187 -5.89 0.38 31.21
CA ILE A 187 -7.23 0.70 30.69
C ILE A 187 -8.17 -0.43 31.13
N PRO A 188 -8.80 -0.32 32.31
CA PRO A 188 -9.79 -1.29 32.74
C PRO A 188 -10.93 -1.38 31.74
N THR A 189 -11.25 -2.60 31.31
CA THR A 189 -12.36 -2.88 30.40
C THR A 189 -13.44 -3.67 31.13
N ALA A 190 -14.69 -3.58 30.67
CA ALA A 190 -15.79 -4.37 31.23
C ALA A 190 -15.51 -5.89 31.25
N PRO A 191 -14.99 -6.53 30.17
CA PRO A 191 -14.67 -7.96 30.19
C PRO A 191 -13.40 -8.32 30.97
N ALA A 192 -12.46 -7.37 31.13
CA ALA A 192 -11.19 -7.58 31.81
C ALA A 192 -10.73 -6.30 32.52
N ALA A 193 -10.83 -6.28 33.85
CA ALA A 193 -10.48 -5.10 34.65
C ALA A 193 -8.96 -4.87 34.71
N ASN A 194 -8.17 -5.95 34.71
CA ASN A 194 -6.71 -5.85 34.69
C ASN A 194 -6.17 -5.83 33.26
N THR A 195 -6.41 -4.74 32.53
CA THR A 195 -5.99 -4.61 31.13
C THR A 195 -4.98 -3.47 30.95
N ARG A 196 -3.94 -3.74 30.18
CA ARG A 196 -2.91 -2.77 29.79
C ARG A 196 -2.87 -2.64 28.28
N LEU A 197 -3.04 -1.42 27.77
CA LEU A 197 -2.89 -1.10 26.36
C LEU A 197 -1.44 -0.69 26.09
N HIS A 198 -0.86 -1.22 25.03
CA HIS A 198 0.44 -0.87 24.48
C HIS A 198 0.25 -0.30 23.07
N VAL A 199 0.96 0.79 22.76
CA VAL A 199 0.94 1.43 21.45
C VAL A 199 2.32 1.29 20.81
N PHE A 200 2.32 0.73 19.61
CA PHE A 200 3.50 0.48 18.81
C PHE A 200 3.46 1.36 17.56
N ARG A 201 4.50 2.17 17.35
CA ARG A 201 4.63 3.01 16.17
C ARG A 201 5.66 2.41 15.21
N PRO A 202 5.33 2.22 13.92
CA PRO A 202 6.32 1.83 12.93
C PRO A 202 7.24 3.01 12.60
N ASP A 203 8.51 2.72 12.36
CA ASP A 203 9.54 3.70 12.01
C ASP A 203 9.46 4.20 10.55
N ASP A 204 8.60 3.60 9.75
CA ASP A 204 8.39 3.95 8.34
C ASP A 204 7.28 5.00 8.12
N GLY A 205 6.67 5.51 9.19
CA GLY A 205 5.53 6.43 9.11
C GLY A 205 4.19 5.78 8.74
N GLY A 206 4.07 4.46 8.92
CA GLY A 206 2.81 3.73 8.85
C GLY A 206 1.87 4.00 10.03
N GLU A 207 0.75 3.26 10.07
CA GLU A 207 -0.26 3.37 11.12
C GLU A 207 0.23 2.74 12.43
N GLU A 208 -0.21 3.30 13.57
CA GLU A 208 0.12 2.74 14.88
C GLU A 208 -0.67 1.44 15.13
N HIS A 209 -0.02 0.50 15.81
CA HIS A 209 -0.60 -0.77 16.21
C HIS A 209 -0.82 -0.81 17.71
N TYR A 210 -1.90 -1.50 18.11
CA TYR A 210 -2.34 -1.58 19.50
C TYR A 210 -2.25 -3.03 19.98
N GLY A 211 -1.63 -3.24 21.14
CA GLY A 211 -1.62 -4.53 21.84
C GLY A 211 -2.33 -4.40 23.18
N LEU A 212 -3.25 -5.32 23.48
CA LEU A 212 -3.91 -5.37 24.78
C LEU A 212 -3.31 -6.54 25.56
N GLU A 213 -2.80 -6.27 26.74
CA GLU A 213 -2.34 -7.28 27.69
C GLU A 213 -3.39 -7.41 28.80
N ILE A 214 -3.90 -8.61 29.01
CA ILE A 214 -4.88 -8.92 30.04
C ILE A 214 -4.21 -9.75 31.13
N GLY A 215 -4.31 -9.29 32.38
CA GLY A 215 -3.83 -10.00 33.54
C GLY A 215 -2.32 -9.94 33.71
N LEU A 216 -1.72 -11.10 34.04
CA LEU A 216 -0.27 -11.25 34.17
C LEU A 216 0.20 -12.37 33.25
N LEU A 217 1.02 -12.02 32.27
CA LEU A 217 1.55 -12.98 31.30
C LEU A 217 2.78 -13.71 31.85
N ASP A 218 2.62 -15.00 32.17
CA ASP A 218 3.76 -15.89 32.45
C ASP A 218 4.38 -16.38 31.13
N ARG A 219 5.63 -15.97 30.88
CA ARG A 219 6.37 -16.35 29.66
C ARG A 219 6.76 -17.83 29.62
N ALA A 220 6.62 -18.56 30.73
CA ALA A 220 6.85 -20.00 30.77
C ALA A 220 5.64 -20.82 30.30
N GLN A 221 4.47 -20.20 30.15
CA GLN A 221 3.22 -20.86 29.77
C GLN A 221 2.71 -20.37 28.41
N PRO A 222 1.95 -21.19 27.67
CA PRO A 222 1.20 -20.71 26.52
C PRO A 222 0.25 -19.57 26.94
N VAL A 223 0.24 -18.49 26.16
CA VAL A 223 -0.65 -17.36 26.35
C VAL A 223 -1.72 -17.39 25.26
N LEU A 224 -2.98 -17.15 25.63
CA LEU A 224 -4.05 -16.98 24.66
C LEU A 224 -3.82 -15.71 23.84
N VAL A 225 -3.70 -15.85 22.51
CA VAL A 225 -3.45 -14.73 21.59
C VAL A 225 -4.61 -14.54 20.62
N ARG A 226 -5.08 -13.30 20.45
CA ARG A 226 -6.02 -12.92 19.38
C ARG A 226 -5.43 -11.79 18.53
N LEU A 227 -5.14 -12.11 17.27
CA LEU A 227 -4.93 -11.07 16.25
C LEU A 227 -6.28 -10.57 15.74
N HIS A 228 -6.50 -9.26 15.83
CA HIS A 228 -7.75 -8.62 15.41
C HIS A 228 -7.47 -7.46 14.46
N SER A 229 -8.13 -7.46 13.30
CA SER A 229 -8.12 -6.31 12.40
C SER A 229 -9.23 -5.35 12.81
N ALA A 230 -8.86 -4.11 13.15
CA ALA A 230 -9.81 -3.10 13.58
C ALA A 230 -10.93 -2.91 12.54
N CYS A 231 -12.18 -3.03 12.97
CA CYS A 231 -13.35 -2.84 12.14
C CYS A 231 -14.20 -1.70 12.72
N PHE A 232 -14.13 -0.52 12.09
CA PHE A 232 -14.90 0.63 12.56
C PHE A 232 -16.40 0.34 12.67
N THR A 233 -16.99 -0.26 11.63
CA THR A 233 -18.44 -0.54 11.61
C THR A 233 -18.85 -1.61 12.62
N GLY A 234 -18.00 -2.61 12.89
CA GLY A 234 -18.33 -3.72 13.78
C GLY A 234 -17.98 -3.40 15.23
N ASP A 235 -16.73 -3.00 15.49
CA ASP A 235 -16.19 -2.81 16.83
C ASP A 235 -16.70 -1.52 17.48
N VAL A 236 -16.87 -0.45 16.69
CA VAL A 236 -17.26 0.88 17.21
C VAL A 236 -18.75 1.13 17.03
N LEU A 237 -19.31 0.86 15.84
CA LEU A 237 -20.73 1.14 15.55
C LEU A 237 -21.69 -0.02 15.85
N GLY A 238 -21.19 -1.24 16.11
CA GLY A 238 -22.04 -2.40 16.40
C GLY A 238 -22.88 -2.89 15.21
N SER A 239 -22.36 -2.78 13.98
CA SER A 239 -23.04 -3.22 12.75
C SER A 239 -23.45 -4.69 12.83
N LEU A 240 -24.71 -4.99 12.49
CA LEU A 240 -25.23 -6.36 12.38
C LEU A 240 -24.84 -7.08 11.09
N LYS A 241 -24.11 -6.40 10.19
CA LYS A 241 -23.62 -6.98 8.93
C LYS A 241 -22.19 -7.53 9.04
N CYS A 242 -21.45 -7.21 10.10
CA CYS A 242 -20.20 -7.91 10.47
C CYS A 242 -20.35 -8.48 11.88
N ASP A 243 -19.71 -9.61 12.16
CA ASP A 243 -19.56 -10.19 13.50
C ASP A 243 -18.24 -9.80 14.20
N CYS A 244 -17.49 -8.86 13.60
CA CYS A 244 -16.19 -8.36 14.08
C CYS A 244 -16.23 -7.93 15.57
N GLY A 245 -17.23 -7.13 15.95
CA GLY A 245 -17.38 -6.62 17.32
C GLY A 245 -17.65 -7.73 18.34
N PRO A 246 -18.67 -8.59 18.14
CA PRO A 246 -18.89 -9.77 18.97
C PRO A 246 -17.67 -10.70 19.07
N GLN A 247 -16.91 -10.90 17.98
CA GLN A 247 -15.68 -11.70 18.01
C GLN A 247 -14.61 -11.09 18.92
N LEU A 248 -14.39 -9.76 18.85
CA LEU A 248 -13.45 -9.07 19.72
C LEU A 248 -13.88 -9.18 21.20
N GLN A 249 -15.16 -8.91 21.50
CA GLN A 249 -15.68 -9.00 22.87
C GLN A 249 -15.57 -10.41 23.44
N GLY A 250 -15.88 -11.44 22.64
CA GLY A 250 -15.73 -12.84 23.04
C GLY A 250 -14.28 -13.20 23.37
N ALA A 251 -13.32 -12.73 22.57
CA ALA A 251 -11.90 -12.94 22.84
C ALA A 251 -11.46 -12.27 24.15
N LEU A 252 -11.83 -11.00 24.36
CA LEU A 252 -11.50 -10.27 25.59
C LEU A 252 -12.13 -10.92 26.83
N GLN A 253 -13.37 -11.43 26.71
CA GLN A 253 -14.05 -12.13 27.80
C GLN A 253 -13.34 -13.45 28.14
N GLN A 254 -12.95 -14.23 27.13
CA GLN A 254 -12.20 -15.48 27.34
C GLN A 254 -10.87 -15.21 28.05
N MET A 255 -10.10 -14.21 27.58
CA MET A 255 -8.84 -13.81 28.21
C MET A 255 -9.04 -13.29 29.64
N GLY A 256 -10.14 -12.56 29.90
CA GLY A 256 -10.50 -12.11 31.24
C GLY A 256 -10.83 -13.25 32.20
N GLN A 257 -11.47 -14.32 31.72
CA GLN A 257 -11.75 -15.53 32.50
C GLN A 257 -10.49 -16.35 32.80
N GLU A 258 -9.57 -16.45 31.84
CA GLU A 258 -8.27 -17.13 32.02
C GLU A 258 -7.31 -16.31 32.89
N GLY A 259 -7.49 -15.00 32.97
CA GLY A 259 -6.64 -14.09 33.73
C GLY A 259 -5.26 -13.84 33.10
N ALA A 260 -5.06 -14.28 31.85
CA ALA A 260 -3.85 -14.07 31.05
C ALA A 260 -4.21 -14.11 29.55
N GLY A 261 -3.85 -13.07 28.79
CA GLY A 261 -4.08 -13.06 27.33
C GLY A 261 -3.55 -11.82 26.63
N THR A 262 -3.40 -11.90 25.30
CA THR A 262 -2.98 -10.76 24.46
C THR A 262 -3.56 -10.71 23.06
#